data_AF-A0AAW0XAK7-F1
#
_entry.id   AF-A0AAW0XAK7-F1
#
_cell.length_a   1.000
_cell.length_b   1.000
_cell.length_c   1.000
_cell.angle_alpha   90.00
_cell.angle_beta   90.00
_cell.angle_gamma   90.00
#
_symmetry.space_group_name_H-M   'P 1'
#
loop_
_entity.id
_entity.type
_entity.pdbx_description
1 polymer ?
#
loop_
_entity_poly.entity_id
_entity_poly.type
_entity_poly.pdbx_seq_one_letter_code
_entity_poly.pdbx_strand_id
1 'polypeptide(L)'
;WSCVVNMAEEGDPSFTVVEYMRDHSGYKCGYCKSDNTNFSHGMWAHRMAVGDYQDLIDRGWRRSGKYCYKPTMDRTCCPMYTIKCDTLEFKLSKSQKKILKRIHRYLSHGAAKEEKVFGNARKVCKEIQNM
;
A
#
# COMPACT_ATOMS: atom_id res chain seq x y z
N TRP A 1 25.52 12.86 -10.64
CA TRP A 1 25.42 11.84 -9.59
C TRP A 1 25.71 12.49 -8.24
N SER A 2 24.80 13.34 -7.78
CA SER A 2 24.77 13.78 -6.39
C SER A 2 23.35 14.23 -6.14
N CYS A 3 22.52 13.29 -5.73
CA CYS A 3 21.32 13.64 -4.99
C CYS A 3 21.71 13.39 -3.54
N VAL A 4 22.31 14.41 -2.91
CA VAL A 4 22.32 14.48 -1.45
C VAL A 4 20.89 14.75 -1.06
N VAL A 5 20.12 13.67 -0.93
CA VAL A 5 18.92 13.71 -0.13
C VAL A 5 19.46 13.86 1.29
N ASN A 6 19.33 15.05 1.87
CA ASN A 6 19.40 15.23 3.31
C ASN A 6 18.27 14.40 3.91
N MET A 7 18.47 13.09 4.03
CA MET A 7 17.74 12.29 4.99
C MET A 7 18.29 12.72 6.33
N ALA A 8 17.53 13.56 7.03
CA ALA A 8 17.74 13.75 8.45
C ALA A 8 17.85 12.35 9.05
N GLU A 9 19.03 12.03 9.60
CA GLU A 9 19.26 10.87 10.45
C GLU A 9 18.47 11.07 11.75
N GLU A 10 17.14 11.00 11.69
CA GLU A 10 16.39 10.57 12.87
C GLU A 10 16.65 9.08 13.00
N GLY A 11 17.62 8.72 13.84
CA GLY A 11 17.94 7.34 14.16
C GLY A 11 16.66 6.55 14.48
N ASP A 12 16.60 5.31 13.98
CA ASP A 12 15.46 4.41 14.21
C ASP A 12 15.08 4.45 15.70
N PRO A 13 13.83 4.82 16.03
CA PRO A 13 13.44 4.90 17.43
C PRO A 13 13.65 3.53 18.09
N SER A 14 14.48 3.51 19.13
CA SER A 14 14.83 2.27 19.86
C SER A 14 13.67 1.62 20.60
N PHE A 15 12.52 2.30 20.68
CA PHE A 15 11.32 1.81 21.35
C PHE A 15 10.04 2.34 20.68
N THR A 16 8.98 1.55 20.76
CA THR A 16 7.65 1.87 20.27
C THR A 16 6.75 2.38 21.40
N VAL A 17 6.03 3.47 21.14
CA VAL A 17 5.00 4.02 22.04
C VAL A 17 3.68 4.05 21.29
N VAL A 18 2.74 3.24 21.76
CA VAL A 18 1.40 3.11 21.17
C VAL A 18 0.34 3.35 22.22
N GLU A 19 -0.75 3.98 21.79
CA GLU A 19 -1.97 4.15 22.58
C GLU A 19 -3.05 3.27 21.99
N TYR A 20 -3.54 2.30 22.77
CA TYR A 20 -4.58 1.38 22.32
C TYR A 20 -5.95 2.05 22.36
N MET A 21 -6.66 2.04 21.24
CA MET A 21 -8.02 2.56 21.17
C MET A 21 -9.00 1.46 21.58
N ARG A 22 -9.75 1.73 22.66
CA ARG A 22 -10.76 0.81 23.18
C ARG A 22 -12.05 0.80 22.39
N ASP A 23 -12.26 1.78 21.52
CA ASP A 23 -13.45 1.81 20.68
C ASP A 23 -13.38 0.71 19.63
N HIS A 24 -14.44 -0.10 19.59
CA HIS A 24 -14.64 -1.20 18.67
C HIS A 24 -16.00 -1.06 17.96
N SER A 25 -16.49 0.18 17.84
CA SER A 25 -17.68 0.50 17.06
C SER A 25 -17.53 0.04 15.61
N GLY A 26 -18.62 -0.46 15.03
CA GLY A 26 -18.60 -0.91 13.65
C GLY A 26 -18.66 0.28 12.72
N TYR A 27 -17.74 0.31 11.77
CA TYR A 27 -17.70 1.28 10.70
C TYR A 27 -18.55 0.82 9.51
N LYS A 28 -18.82 1.76 8.61
CA LYS A 28 -19.37 1.46 7.29
C LYS A 28 -18.39 0.59 6.50
N CYS A 29 -18.89 -0.48 5.90
CA CYS A 29 -18.08 -1.37 5.09
C CYS A 29 -17.59 -0.66 3.81
N GLY A 30 -16.29 -0.73 3.54
CA GLY A 30 -15.71 -0.16 2.33
C GLY A 30 -16.16 -0.84 1.03
N TYR A 31 -16.57 -2.11 1.10
CA TYR A 31 -16.96 -2.92 -0.04
C TYR A 31 -18.48 -2.87 -0.28
N CYS A 32 -19.26 -3.58 0.54
CA CYS A 32 -20.72 -3.68 0.39
C CYS A 32 -21.50 -2.46 0.89
N LYS A 33 -20.81 -1.47 1.49
CA LYS A 33 -21.39 -0.21 2.00
C LYS A 33 -22.42 -0.35 3.13
N SER A 34 -22.57 -1.54 3.70
CA SER A 34 -23.41 -1.76 4.89
C SER A 34 -22.84 -1.02 6.11
N ASP A 35 -23.70 -0.39 6.89
CA ASP A 35 -23.30 0.33 8.11
C ASP A 35 -23.07 -0.66 9.27
N ASN A 36 -22.17 -0.32 10.21
CA ASN A 36 -21.88 -1.12 11.41
C ASN A 36 -21.48 -2.59 11.12
N THR A 37 -20.75 -2.82 10.03
CA THR A 37 -20.33 -4.18 9.60
C THR A 37 -18.83 -4.33 9.37
N ASN A 38 -18.04 -3.29 9.65
CA ASN A 38 -16.59 -3.31 9.56
C ASN A 38 -15.99 -3.06 10.94
N PHE A 39 -15.28 -4.04 11.49
CA PHE A 39 -14.74 -4.00 12.84
C PHE A 39 -13.22 -4.11 12.79
N SER A 40 -12.54 -3.33 13.64
CA SER A 40 -11.08 -3.40 13.75
C SER A 40 -10.61 -3.00 15.14
N HIS A 41 -9.49 -3.57 15.57
CA HIS A 41 -8.71 -3.06 16.69
C HIS A 41 -7.81 -1.93 16.20
N GLY A 42 -7.83 -0.80 16.90
CA GLY A 42 -7.06 0.39 16.56
C GLY A 42 -6.00 0.71 17.61
N MET A 43 -4.88 1.28 17.18
CA MET A 43 -3.91 1.91 18.05
C MET A 43 -3.33 3.16 17.39
N TRP A 44 -2.95 4.15 18.19
CA TRP A 44 -2.24 5.32 17.74
C TRP A 44 -0.75 5.19 18.04
N ALA A 45 0.07 5.15 16.99
CA ALA A 45 1.52 5.06 17.09
C ALA A 45 2.13 6.46 17.22
N HIS A 46 2.41 6.86 18.46
CA HIS A 46 3.13 8.11 18.75
C HIS A 46 4.58 8.02 18.24
N ARG A 47 5.20 6.86 18.42
CA ARG A 47 6.53 6.48 17.94
C ARG A 47 6.55 4.98 17.66
N MET A 48 7.23 4.54 16.60
CA MET A 48 7.27 3.13 16.23
C MET A 48 8.61 2.77 15.61
N ALA A 49 9.31 1.80 16.22
CA ALA A 49 10.52 1.20 15.68
C ALA A 49 10.22 0.47 14.37
N VAL A 50 11.18 0.45 13.44
CA VAL A 50 11.00 -0.23 12.15
C VAL A 50 10.79 -1.73 12.34
N GLY A 51 11.50 -2.35 13.29
CA GLY A 51 11.34 -3.78 13.62
C GLY A 51 9.93 -4.11 14.14
N ASP A 52 9.43 -3.34 15.11
CA ASP A 52 8.09 -3.53 15.65
C ASP A 52 7.01 -3.32 14.58
N TYR A 53 7.23 -2.39 13.65
CA TYR A 53 6.34 -2.19 12.52
C TYR A 53 6.29 -3.41 11.58
N GLN A 54 7.45 -4.03 11.32
CA GLN A 54 7.54 -5.26 10.53
C GLN A 54 6.73 -6.39 11.18
N ASP A 55 6.90 -6.60 12.48
CA ASP A 55 6.16 -7.60 13.26
C ASP A 55 4.64 -7.35 13.25
N LEU A 56 4.23 -6.08 13.32
CA LEU A 56 2.83 -5.70 13.23
C LEU A 56 2.25 -6.07 11.85
N ILE A 57 2.91 -5.70 10.75
CA ILE A 57 2.46 -6.05 9.39
C ILE A 57 2.34 -7.57 9.23
N ASP A 58 3.33 -8.32 9.72
CA ASP A 58 3.37 -9.77 9.59
C ASP A 58 2.24 -10.45 10.37
N ARG A 59 1.73 -9.80 11.42
CA ARG A 59 0.55 -10.23 12.18
C ARG A 59 -0.78 -9.68 11.64
N GLY A 60 -0.75 -9.03 10.49
CA GLY A 60 -1.93 -8.52 9.78
C GLY A 60 -2.38 -7.11 10.19
N TRP A 61 -1.54 -6.35 10.91
CA TRP A 61 -1.83 -4.94 11.15
C TRP A 61 -1.56 -4.08 9.91
N ARG A 62 -2.29 -2.98 9.81
CA ARG A 62 -2.23 -1.99 8.73
C ARG A 62 -1.98 -0.61 9.33
N ARG A 63 -1.57 0.36 8.50
CA ARG A 63 -1.23 1.71 8.97
C ARG A 63 -1.69 2.79 7.99
N SER A 64 -2.32 3.83 8.54
CA SER A 64 -2.72 5.07 7.87
C SER A 64 -2.18 6.25 8.67
N GLY A 65 -1.04 6.81 8.26
CA GLY A 65 -0.36 7.86 9.03
C GLY A 65 0.16 7.32 10.38
N LYS A 66 -0.31 7.87 11.50
CA LYS A 66 -0.01 7.34 12.85
C LYS A 66 -1.01 6.31 13.35
N TYR A 67 -2.12 6.11 12.65
CA TYR A 67 -3.13 5.14 13.06
C TYR A 67 -2.79 3.75 12.53
N CYS A 68 -2.65 2.78 13.42
CA CYS A 68 -2.48 1.37 13.09
C CYS A 68 -3.75 0.59 13.45
N TYR A 69 -4.15 -0.33 12.60
CA TYR A 69 -5.39 -1.07 12.79
C TYR A 69 -5.33 -2.50 12.25
N LYS A 70 -6.05 -3.41 12.90
CA LYS A 70 -6.19 -4.81 12.49
C LYS A 70 -7.69 -5.14 12.38
N PRO A 71 -8.18 -5.44 11.16
CA PRO A 71 -9.57 -5.88 10.97
C PRO A 71 -9.88 -7.16 11.74
N THR A 72 -11.07 -7.20 12.34
CA THR A 72 -11.64 -8.38 13.02
C THR A 72 -12.40 -9.19 11.97
N MET A 73 -11.68 -10.10 11.31
CA MET A 73 -12.12 -10.78 10.07
C MET A 73 -13.29 -11.73 10.26
N ASP A 74 -13.46 -12.27 11.47
CA ASP A 74 -14.58 -13.12 11.89
C ASP A 74 -15.89 -12.34 12.11
N ARG A 75 -15.80 -11.02 12.33
CA ARG A 75 -16.96 -10.15 12.55
C ARG A 75 -17.29 -9.26 11.35
N THR A 76 -16.31 -8.97 10.50
CA THR A 76 -16.46 -8.05 9.37
C THR A 76 -17.12 -8.75 8.19
N CYS A 77 -18.13 -8.12 7.59
CA CYS A 77 -18.93 -8.72 6.50
C CYS A 77 -18.13 -9.01 5.20
N CYS A 78 -17.09 -8.21 4.92
CA CYS A 78 -16.23 -8.36 3.76
C CYS A 78 -14.77 -8.50 4.22
N PRO A 79 -14.27 -9.74 4.39
CA PRO A 79 -12.91 -9.99 4.84
C PRO A 79 -11.87 -9.30 3.97
N MET A 80 -11.03 -8.49 4.60
CA MET A 80 -9.97 -7.74 3.94
C MET A 80 -8.63 -8.44 4.13
N TYR A 81 -8.24 -9.30 3.18
CA TYR A 81 -6.92 -9.95 3.22
C TYR A 81 -5.84 -8.99 2.74
N THR A 82 -4.74 -8.91 3.50
CA THR A 82 -3.59 -8.09 3.12
C THR A 82 -2.74 -8.88 2.15
N ILE A 83 -2.48 -8.34 0.97
CA ILE A 83 -1.52 -8.92 0.03
C ILE A 83 -0.14 -8.37 0.38
N LYS A 84 0.78 -9.23 0.83
CA LYS A 84 2.19 -8.88 1.06
C LYS A 84 3.02 -9.33 -0.13
N CYS A 85 3.81 -8.42 -0.69
CA CYS A 85 4.86 -8.75 -1.64
C CYS A 85 6.17 -8.89 -0.86
N ASP A 86 6.79 -10.07 -0.89
CA ASP A 86 8.14 -10.23 -0.37
C ASP A 86 9.12 -9.56 -1.34
N THR A 87 9.68 -8.43 -0.92
CA THR A 87 10.58 -7.62 -1.75
C THR A 87 11.92 -8.30 -1.99
N LEU A 88 12.40 -9.14 -1.06
CA LEU A 88 13.67 -9.84 -1.19
C LEU A 88 13.57 -11.01 -2.17
N GLU A 89 12.40 -11.66 -2.21
CA GLU A 89 12.13 -12.76 -3.15
C GLU A 89 11.50 -12.32 -4.48
N PHE A 90 11.13 -11.04 -4.61
CA PHE A 90 10.43 -10.54 -5.77
C PHE A 90 11.25 -10.65 -7.06
N LYS A 91 10.76 -11.46 -8.01
CA LYS A 91 11.37 -11.64 -9.33
C LYS A 91 10.51 -10.98 -10.41
N LEU A 92 11.09 -9.99 -11.10
CA LEU A 92 10.43 -9.31 -12.21
C LEU A 92 10.10 -10.27 -13.36
N SER A 93 8.84 -10.23 -13.82
CA SER A 93 8.38 -10.94 -15.00
C SER A 93 8.95 -10.34 -16.30
N LYS A 94 8.87 -11.10 -17.40
CA LYS A 94 9.31 -10.63 -18.73
C LYS A 94 8.57 -9.35 -19.16
N SER A 95 7.26 -9.26 -18.90
CA SER A 95 6.44 -8.09 -19.23
C SER A 95 6.83 -6.88 -18.37
N GLN A 96 7.06 -7.06 -17.08
CA GLN A 96 7.52 -6.00 -16.17
C GLN A 96 8.89 -5.45 -16.58
N LYS A 97 9.85 -6.33 -16.92
CA LYS A 97 11.15 -5.94 -17.46
C LYS A 97 11.03 -5.12 -18.76
N LYS A 98 10.07 -5.47 -19.64
CA LYS A 98 9.81 -4.70 -20.88
C LYS A 98 9.36 -3.27 -20.57
N ILE A 99 8.46 -3.11 -19.60
CA ILE A 99 7.96 -1.80 -19.15
C ILE A 99 9.11 -0.97 -18.56
N LEU A 100 9.93 -1.56 -17.67
CA LEU A 100 11.06 -0.86 -17.05
C LEU A 100 12.04 -0.32 -18.10
N LYS A 101 12.37 -1.13 -19.12
CA LYS A 101 13.22 -0.70 -20.25
C LYS A 101 12.60 0.45 -21.04
N ARG A 102 11.27 0.49 -21.19
CA ARG A 102 10.57 1.57 -21.88
C ARG A 102 10.67 2.88 -21.10
N ILE A 103 10.41 2.82 -19.79
CA ILE A 103 10.55 3.98 -18.89
C ILE A 103 11.99 4.49 -18.92
N HIS A 104 12.98 3.61 -18.79
CA HIS A 104 14.39 4.00 -18.83
C HIS A 104 14.77 4.73 -20.13
N ARG A 105 14.35 4.20 -21.30
CA ARG A 105 14.60 4.86 -22.59
C ARG A 105 13.90 6.22 -22.69
N TYR A 106 12.67 6.33 -22.19
CA TYR A 106 11.94 7.59 -22.18
C TYR A 106 12.65 8.64 -21.33
N LEU A 107 13.07 8.28 -20.11
CA LEU A 107 13.79 9.19 -19.23
C LEU A 107 15.18 9.57 -19.76
N SER A 108 15.86 8.66 -20.46
CA SER A 108 17.22 8.89 -20.98
C SER A 108 17.23 9.67 -22.30
N HIS A 109 16.22 9.50 -23.16
CA HIS A 109 16.26 9.97 -24.54
C HIS A 109 14.99 10.70 -25.01
N GLY A 110 13.99 10.88 -24.16
CA GLY A 110 12.71 11.54 -24.49
C GLY A 110 11.82 10.79 -25.49
N ALA A 111 12.30 9.69 -26.08
CA ALA A 111 11.62 8.99 -27.16
C ALA A 111 10.64 7.92 -26.65
N ALA A 112 9.35 8.27 -26.58
CA ALA A 112 8.28 7.28 -26.50
C ALA A 112 7.96 6.76 -27.91
N LYS A 113 8.54 5.63 -28.32
CA LYS A 113 8.00 4.92 -29.50
C LYS A 113 6.57 4.49 -29.17
N GLU A 114 5.61 4.86 -30.01
CA GLU A 114 4.25 4.32 -29.96
C GLU A 114 4.30 2.81 -30.27
N GLU A 115 4.10 1.97 -29.25
CA GLU A 115 3.86 0.54 -29.49
C GLU A 115 2.37 0.31 -29.74
N LYS A 116 2.05 -0.48 -30.78
CA LYS A 116 0.72 -1.06 -30.96
C LYS A 116 0.39 -1.91 -29.73
N VAL A 117 -0.61 -1.47 -28.97
CA VAL A 117 -1.14 -2.20 -27.81
C VAL A 117 -1.65 -3.55 -28.30
N PHE A 118 -0.94 -4.63 -27.99
CA PHE A 118 -1.46 -5.98 -28.15
C PHE A 118 -2.53 -6.19 -27.07
N GLY A 119 -3.79 -6.26 -27.48
CA GLY A 119 -4.89 -6.89 -26.73
C GLY A 119 -5.42 -6.17 -25.48
N ASN A 120 -6.58 -5.54 -25.66
CA ASN A 120 -7.66 -5.34 -24.69
C ASN A 120 -7.62 -4.30 -23.55
N ALA A 121 -6.58 -3.47 -23.41
CA ALA A 121 -6.63 -2.36 -22.42
C ALA A 121 -7.33 -1.07 -22.94
N ARG A 122 -7.63 -0.98 -24.24
CA ARG A 122 -8.13 0.26 -24.88
C ARG A 122 -9.59 0.62 -24.60
N LYS A 123 -10.40 -0.24 -23.95
CA LYS A 123 -11.82 0.06 -23.77
C LYS A 123 -12.12 0.96 -22.57
N VAL A 124 -11.24 1.01 -21.55
CA VAL A 124 -11.55 1.72 -20.29
C VAL A 124 -11.29 3.23 -20.36
N CYS A 125 -10.28 3.69 -21.10
CA CYS A 125 -9.96 5.14 -21.12
C CYS A 125 -10.80 5.99 -22.09
N LYS A 126 -11.54 5.40 -23.02
CA LYS A 126 -12.33 6.18 -24.00
C LYS A 126 -13.70 6.65 -23.50
N GLU A 127 -14.23 6.07 -22.42
CA GLU A 127 -15.52 6.49 -21.84
C GLU A 127 -15.40 7.68 -20.88
N ILE A 128 -14.20 8.08 -20.46
CA ILE A 128 -14.02 9.18 -19.49
C ILE A 128 -13.85 10.56 -20.15
N GLN A 129 -13.61 10.64 -21.46
CA GLN A 129 -13.48 11.94 -22.16
C GLN A 129 -14.81 12.49 -22.72
N ASN A 130 -15.94 11.83 -22.49
CA ASN A 130 -17.26 12.30 -22.92
C ASN A 130 -18.29 12.29 -21.76
N MET A 131 -17.86 12.60 -20.55
CA MET A 131 -18.75 12.94 -19.44
C MET A 131 -18.29 14.24 -18.78
#